data_AF-A0A6G1L637-F1
#
_entry.id   AF-A0A6G1L637-F1
#
_cell.length_a   1.000
_cell.length_b   1.000
_cell.length_c   1.000
_cell.angle_alpha   90.00
_cell.angle_beta   90.00
_cell.angle_gamma   90.00
#
_symmetry.space_group_name_H-M   'P 1'
#
loop_
_entity.id
_entity.type
_entity.pdbx_description
1 polymer ?
#
loop_
_entity_poly.entity_id
_entity_poly.type
_entity_poly.pdbx_seq_one_letter_code
_entity_poly.pdbx_strand_id
1 'polypeptide(L)'
;MQMCRDLSRGITKPPTRRPMQASITKLCLVCFETKCDCGQKRRKAAQKTKGLPKLRGLPSPTTLQITPSTPHRLRKQLVYCIEELRLRWSWVALIPARIGVNATVDAAALSLCQAHQYHALGRFHGPSLDLALRSYSRTLNMLRKAVATPSTALLDSTLASVALVAKFETIIKHCPGTKAENVFSHWTGIEAILCARTGRQHCSELTRSIIYNMYDCMFGVPVSLGRPSPFEGGPCPDVKPAAVEILPQDNQMLQQSSLYISIFSPRLIQYTRQIREGKTDPEHMKHTVELLNHLLQARNDEAESSLLHRVRVIKNEDSDDSITGPFAFDFDSLIQYRAAILYWSFHLVVINVYVVLSSLVPADLLEQLPGADVIRHQTRWMVNLIMSWAYARRQGSFAQTDAAQGSLVLWQALKERESFKGKSKEAWRRWLLPKMMLPLTGWTSGKVERVEEMDVASEMLAGGPLEGFMRSTAVKQ
;
A
#
# COMPACT_ATOMS: atom_id res chain seq x y z
N MET A 1 4.26 48.55 -32.18
CA MET A 1 4.30 49.74 -31.29
C MET A 1 4.86 49.29 -29.96
N GLN A 2 5.98 49.91 -29.55
CA GLN A 2 6.53 50.09 -28.20
C GLN A 2 6.21 48.99 -27.14
N MET A 3 7.16 48.33 -26.47
CA MET A 3 8.55 48.69 -26.20
C MET A 3 9.27 47.45 -25.64
N CYS A 4 10.49 47.26 -26.11
CA CYS A 4 11.47 46.27 -25.65
C CYS A 4 12.32 46.93 -24.54
N ARG A 5 12.90 46.10 -23.66
CA ARG A 5 14.10 46.37 -22.83
C ARG A 5 13.92 47.32 -21.63
N ASP A 6 14.16 46.78 -20.44
CA ASP A 6 15.25 47.22 -19.55
C ASP A 6 15.24 46.42 -18.26
N LEU A 7 16.40 45.84 -17.92
CA LEU A 7 16.99 45.71 -16.57
C LEU A 7 17.94 44.51 -16.50
N SER A 8 19.11 44.71 -17.12
CA SER A 8 20.34 44.04 -16.73
C SER A 8 21.36 45.12 -16.36
N ARG A 9 21.78 45.13 -15.08
CA ARG A 9 23.09 45.55 -14.51
C ARG A 9 22.93 46.34 -13.21
N GLY A 10 23.46 45.76 -12.15
CA GLY A 10 23.69 46.40 -10.85
C GLY A 10 24.52 45.47 -9.96
N ILE A 11 25.84 45.39 -10.24
CA ILE A 11 26.84 44.71 -9.39
C ILE A 11 27.40 45.75 -8.43
N THR A 12 27.21 45.56 -7.12
CA THR A 12 28.07 46.14 -6.07
C THR A 12 28.16 45.21 -4.84
N LYS A 13 29.33 44.57 -4.71
CA LYS A 13 30.14 44.13 -3.55
C LYS A 13 29.52 43.64 -2.19
N PRO A 14 30.25 42.77 -1.45
CA PRO A 14 29.70 41.83 -0.48
C PRO A 14 29.80 42.30 0.99
N PRO A 15 29.02 41.74 1.93
CA PRO A 15 29.28 41.90 3.35
C PRO A 15 30.07 40.71 3.92
N THR A 16 31.26 41.06 4.39
CA THR A 16 32.00 40.60 5.58
C THR A 16 31.42 39.46 6.43
N ARG A 17 32.27 38.43 6.61
CA ARG A 17 32.18 37.37 7.63
C ARG A 17 32.33 37.94 9.06
N ARG A 18 31.49 37.46 9.99
CA ARG A 18 31.83 37.28 11.42
C ARG A 18 31.23 35.98 11.95
N PRO A 19 31.87 35.37 12.97
CA PRO A 19 31.64 33.97 13.34
C PRO A 19 30.44 33.84 14.28
N MET A 20 29.58 32.86 14.03
CA MET A 20 28.49 32.51 14.95
C MET A 20 28.96 31.39 15.87
N GLN A 21 29.07 31.74 17.15
CA GLN A 21 29.38 30.86 18.26
C GLN A 21 28.32 29.77 18.41
N ALA A 22 28.79 28.58 18.77
CA ALA A 22 27.97 27.47 19.21
C ALA A 22 27.12 27.89 20.43
N SER A 23 25.82 27.60 20.38
CA SER A 23 24.98 27.53 21.57
C SER A 23 24.08 26.31 21.47
N ILE A 24 24.44 25.34 22.30
CA ILE A 24 23.68 24.18 22.71
C ILE A 24 22.39 24.69 23.36
N THR A 25 21.23 24.22 22.91
CA THR A 25 19.99 24.39 23.67
C THR A 25 19.19 23.09 23.65
N LYS A 26 19.10 22.50 24.84
CA LYS A 26 18.23 21.40 25.23
C LYS A 26 16.77 21.80 24.99
N LEU A 27 16.00 20.93 24.32
CA LEU A 27 14.54 21.02 24.29
C LEU A 27 13.96 19.96 25.23
N CYS A 28 13.41 20.46 26.33
CA CYS A 28 12.63 19.71 27.31
C CYS A 28 11.28 19.28 26.72
N LEU A 29 10.89 18.06 27.08
CA LEU A 29 9.52 17.57 27.06
C LEU A 29 8.60 18.50 27.85
N VAL A 30 7.49 18.92 27.25
CA VAL A 30 6.34 19.50 27.95
C VAL A 30 5.20 18.50 27.87
N CYS A 31 4.90 17.89 29.02
CA CYS A 31 3.68 17.13 29.26
C CYS A 31 2.52 18.10 29.49
N PHE A 32 1.39 17.86 28.82
CA PHE A 32 0.11 18.48 29.17
C PHE A 32 -0.58 17.63 30.24
N GLU A 33 -0.53 18.09 31.50
CA GLU A 33 -1.46 17.69 32.56
C GLU A 33 -2.48 18.82 32.76
N THR A 34 -3.73 18.57 32.41
CA THR A 34 -4.86 19.43 32.79
C THR A 34 -5.36 19.03 34.18
N LYS A 35 -4.93 19.80 35.20
CA LYS A 35 -5.56 19.82 36.52
C LYS A 35 -6.85 20.62 36.45
N CYS A 36 -7.96 19.99 36.83
CA CYS A 36 -9.20 20.68 37.15
C CYS A 36 -9.25 20.86 38.67
N ASP A 37 -9.11 22.11 39.10
CA ASP A 37 -9.09 22.55 40.49
C ASP A 37 -10.51 22.95 40.89
N CYS A 38 -11.13 22.21 41.80
CA CYS A 38 -12.34 22.68 42.48
C CYS A 38 -12.20 22.47 43.98
N GLY A 39 -11.43 23.37 44.60
CA GLY A 39 -11.97 24.25 45.62
C GLY A 39 -12.47 23.59 46.90
N GLN A 40 -11.52 23.37 47.81
CA GLN A 40 -11.71 23.29 49.25
C GLN A 40 -12.71 24.33 49.78
N LYS A 41 -13.84 23.87 50.35
CA LYS A 41 -14.50 24.54 51.48
C LYS A 41 -15.03 23.49 52.46
N ARG A 42 -14.83 23.78 53.75
CA ARG A 42 -15.36 23.12 54.96
C ARG A 42 -14.45 22.09 55.65
N ARG A 43 -13.47 22.62 56.40
CA ARG A 43 -13.13 22.08 57.73
C ARG A 43 -13.94 22.83 58.80
N LYS A 44 -14.30 22.11 59.86
CA LYS A 44 -14.99 22.49 61.12
C LYS A 44 -16.51 22.25 61.15
N ALA A 45 -16.87 21.01 61.47
CA ALA A 45 -17.98 20.68 62.36
C ALA A 45 -17.79 19.25 62.88
N ALA A 46 -17.07 19.11 64.00
CA ALA A 46 -17.16 17.93 64.83
C ALA A 46 -18.40 18.10 65.72
N GLN A 47 -19.47 17.35 65.45
CA GLN A 47 -20.58 17.19 66.38
C GLN A 47 -21.36 15.90 66.08
N LYS A 48 -21.26 14.96 67.03
CA LYS A 48 -22.27 13.96 67.44
C LYS A 48 -23.21 13.44 66.34
N THR A 49 -22.86 12.30 65.74
CA THR A 49 -23.85 11.29 65.31
C THR A 49 -23.78 10.09 66.24
N LYS A 50 -24.80 10.01 67.10
CA LYS A 50 -25.13 8.84 67.92
C LYS A 50 -25.57 7.70 66.98
N GLY A 51 -25.11 6.48 67.30
CA GLY A 51 -25.81 5.22 67.09
C GLY A 51 -26.37 4.92 65.70
N LEU A 52 -25.54 4.30 64.85
CA LEU A 52 -26.03 3.35 63.83
C LEU A 52 -25.41 1.99 64.15
N PRO A 53 -26.19 0.90 64.17
CA PRO A 53 -25.67 -0.42 64.45
C PRO A 53 -24.65 -0.82 63.37
N LYS A 54 -23.46 -1.24 63.81
CA LYS A 54 -22.46 -1.87 62.93
C LYS A 54 -23.09 -3.13 62.36
N LEU A 55 -23.51 -3.09 61.09
CA LEU A 55 -23.71 -4.28 60.26
C LEU A 55 -22.35 -4.96 60.09
N ARG A 56 -21.94 -5.74 61.10
CA ARG A 56 -20.89 -6.74 60.97
C ARG A 56 -21.49 -7.88 60.15
N GLY A 57 -20.94 -8.16 58.97
CA GLY A 57 -21.21 -9.41 58.26
C GLY A 57 -21.48 -9.30 56.77
N LEU A 58 -21.37 -8.14 56.12
CA LEU A 58 -21.35 -8.12 54.65
C LEU A 58 -19.92 -8.43 54.18
N PRO A 59 -19.70 -9.51 53.39
CA PRO A 59 -18.39 -9.77 52.81
C PRO A 59 -17.99 -8.55 51.98
N SER A 60 -16.77 -8.05 52.20
CA SER A 60 -16.15 -7.04 51.35
C SER A 60 -16.40 -7.43 49.89
N PRO A 61 -16.84 -6.50 49.00
CA PRO A 61 -17.07 -6.83 47.61
C PRO A 61 -15.81 -7.50 47.09
N THR A 62 -15.95 -8.79 46.76
CA THR A 62 -14.83 -9.55 46.22
C THR A 62 -14.59 -8.96 44.85
N THR A 63 -13.58 -8.10 44.75
CA THR A 63 -13.09 -7.61 43.47
C THR A 63 -12.57 -8.84 42.74
N LEU A 64 -13.43 -9.46 41.93
CA LEU A 64 -13.06 -10.52 41.01
C LEU A 64 -12.02 -9.94 40.05
N GLN A 65 -10.74 -10.15 40.35
CA GLN A 65 -9.66 -9.98 39.39
C GLN A 65 -9.85 -11.06 38.32
N ILE A 66 -10.71 -10.79 37.34
CA ILE A 66 -10.81 -11.61 36.15
C ILE A 66 -9.50 -11.45 35.41
N THR A 67 -8.58 -12.39 35.61
CA THR A 67 -7.35 -12.45 34.85
C THR A 67 -7.75 -12.63 33.39
N PRO A 68 -7.41 -11.68 32.49
CA PRO A 68 -7.87 -11.77 31.11
C PRO A 68 -7.31 -13.03 30.47
N SER A 69 -8.18 -13.80 29.82
CA SER A 69 -7.82 -15.02 29.09
C SER A 69 -6.78 -14.73 28.02
N THR A 70 -5.97 -15.73 27.64
CA THR A 70 -4.92 -15.59 26.61
C THR A 70 -5.45 -14.97 25.30
N PRO A 71 -6.62 -15.39 24.77
CA PRO A 71 -7.20 -14.75 23.57
C PRO A 71 -7.55 -13.28 23.78
N HIS A 72 -8.03 -12.88 24.97
CA HIS A 72 -8.37 -11.48 25.25
C HIS A 72 -7.13 -10.58 25.27
N ARG A 73 -6.02 -11.07 25.85
CA ARG A 73 -4.73 -10.34 25.85
C ARG A 73 -4.21 -10.18 24.43
N LEU A 74 -4.22 -11.25 23.64
CA LEU A 74 -3.79 -11.21 22.24
C LEU A 74 -4.65 -10.24 21.42
N ARG A 75 -5.98 -10.25 21.61
CA ARG A 75 -6.88 -9.32 20.91
C ARG A 75 -6.51 -7.87 21.21
N LYS A 76 -6.27 -7.52 22.48
CA LYS A 76 -5.82 -6.16 22.86
C LYS A 76 -4.48 -5.79 22.23
N GLN A 77 -3.51 -6.71 22.28
CA GLN A 77 -2.19 -6.50 21.69
C GLN A 77 -2.27 -6.31 20.16
N LEU A 78 -3.14 -7.06 19.49
CA LEU A 78 -3.36 -6.95 18.06
C LEU A 78 -4.02 -5.63 17.69
N VAL A 79 -5.03 -5.16 18.44
CA VAL A 79 -5.65 -3.84 18.20
C VAL A 79 -4.60 -2.73 18.34
N TYR A 80 -3.75 -2.78 19.37
CA TYR A 80 -2.65 -1.83 19.52
C TYR A 80 -1.68 -1.88 18.33
N CYS A 81 -1.28 -3.08 17.90
CA CYS A 81 -0.45 -3.29 16.72
C CYS A 81 -1.10 -2.72 15.43
N ILE A 82 -2.41 -2.87 15.27
CA ILE A 82 -3.17 -2.37 14.12
C ILE A 82 -3.15 -0.84 14.08
N GLU A 83 -3.30 -0.16 15.22
CA GLU A 83 -3.27 1.31 15.28
C GLU A 83 -1.87 1.86 15.00
N GLU A 84 -0.83 1.31 15.64
CA GLU A 84 0.55 1.76 15.46
C GLU A 84 1.06 1.53 14.02
N LEU A 85 0.72 0.39 13.42
CA LEU A 85 1.02 0.10 12.01
C LEU A 85 0.03 0.76 11.04
N ARG A 86 -0.99 1.48 11.52
CA ARG A 86 -2.04 2.12 10.70
C ARG A 86 -2.76 1.14 9.76
N LEU A 87 -2.96 -0.10 10.24
CA LEU A 87 -3.59 -1.21 9.53
C LEU A 87 -5.11 -1.24 9.70
N ARG A 88 -5.73 -0.25 10.37
CA ARG A 88 -7.18 -0.16 10.59
C ARG A 88 -7.99 -0.28 9.29
N TRP A 89 -7.39 0.16 8.19
CA TRP A 89 -7.99 0.19 6.85
C TRP A 89 -7.61 -1.02 5.99
N SER A 90 -6.91 -1.99 6.57
CA SER A 90 -6.51 -3.23 5.90
C SER A 90 -7.37 -4.40 6.36
N TRP A 91 -7.29 -5.53 5.64
CA TRP A 91 -7.95 -6.78 6.05
C TRP A 91 -7.52 -7.28 7.44
N VAL A 92 -6.37 -6.85 7.97
CA VAL A 92 -5.88 -7.23 9.31
C VAL A 92 -6.84 -6.75 10.40
N ALA A 93 -7.59 -5.67 10.15
CA ALA A 93 -8.60 -5.16 11.08
C ALA A 93 -9.78 -6.11 11.31
N LEU A 94 -9.98 -7.13 10.46
CA LEU A 94 -10.99 -8.18 10.64
C LEU A 94 -10.52 -9.32 11.56
N ILE A 95 -9.23 -9.38 11.89
CA ILE A 95 -8.63 -10.48 12.66
C ILE A 95 -8.95 -10.45 14.16
N PRO A 96 -9.05 -9.30 14.86
CA PRO A 96 -9.40 -9.28 16.28
C PRO A 96 -10.67 -10.05 16.64
N ALA A 97 -11.70 -10.02 15.78
CA ALA A 97 -12.96 -10.74 15.95
C ALA A 97 -12.81 -12.27 15.81
N ARG A 98 -11.71 -12.74 15.22
CA ARG A 98 -11.42 -14.17 14.97
C ARG A 98 -10.45 -14.79 15.97
N ILE A 99 -9.86 -13.98 16.85
CA ILE A 99 -8.95 -14.44 17.90
C ILE A 99 -9.68 -15.35 18.89
N GLY A 100 -9.11 -16.53 19.15
CA GLY A 100 -9.65 -17.58 20.01
C GLY A 100 -10.51 -18.62 19.29
N VAL A 101 -10.78 -18.45 17.98
CA VAL A 101 -11.55 -19.41 17.17
C VAL A 101 -10.65 -20.44 16.50
N ASN A 102 -9.47 -20.02 16.02
CA ASN A 102 -8.53 -20.89 15.33
C ASN A 102 -7.10 -20.65 15.82
N ALA A 103 -6.47 -21.71 16.33
CA ALA A 103 -5.14 -21.63 16.94
C ALA A 103 -4.05 -21.18 15.95
N THR A 104 -4.19 -21.48 14.65
CA THR A 104 -3.23 -21.06 13.62
C THR A 104 -3.33 -19.57 13.33
N VAL A 105 -4.54 -18.99 13.38
CA VAL A 105 -4.75 -17.54 13.27
C VAL A 105 -4.19 -16.84 14.49
N ASP A 106 -4.44 -17.36 15.69
CA ASP A 106 -3.91 -16.81 16.94
C ASP A 106 -2.37 -16.80 16.95
N ALA A 107 -1.74 -17.89 16.50
CA ALA A 107 -0.28 -17.97 16.39
C ALA A 107 0.27 -16.95 15.38
N ALA A 108 -0.36 -16.84 14.21
CA ALA A 108 0.06 -15.88 13.18
C ALA A 108 -0.12 -14.43 13.66
N ALA A 109 -1.25 -14.10 14.30
CA ALA A 109 -1.48 -12.79 14.87
C ALA A 109 -0.44 -12.44 15.95
N LEU A 110 -0.10 -13.40 16.82
CA LEU A 110 0.95 -13.22 17.82
C LEU A 110 2.32 -12.95 17.18
N SER A 111 2.69 -13.70 16.13
CA SER A 111 3.94 -13.44 15.41
C SER A 111 3.98 -12.02 14.84
N LEU A 112 2.89 -11.55 14.23
CA LEU A 112 2.80 -10.19 13.69
C LEU A 112 2.98 -9.13 14.78
N CYS A 113 2.31 -9.30 15.93
CA CYS A 113 2.47 -8.40 17.08
C CYS A 113 3.92 -8.35 17.59
N GLN A 114 4.64 -9.47 17.57
CA GLN A 114 6.04 -9.51 18.00
C GLN A 114 7.00 -8.89 16.98
N ALA A 115 6.77 -9.09 15.68
CA ALA A 115 7.50 -8.36 14.64
C ALA A 115 7.29 -6.85 14.77
N HIS A 116 6.05 -6.43 15.02
CA HIS A 116 5.75 -5.03 15.29
C HIS A 116 6.51 -4.50 16.51
N GLN A 117 6.50 -5.22 17.63
CA GLN A 117 7.22 -4.81 18.83
C GLN A 117 8.73 -4.68 18.57
N TYR A 118 9.33 -5.62 17.85
CA TYR A 118 10.73 -5.52 17.43
C TYR A 118 10.97 -4.28 16.55
N HIS A 119 10.07 -4.01 15.60
CA HIS A 119 10.15 -2.83 14.74
C HIS A 119 10.05 -1.52 15.53
N ALA A 120 9.10 -1.43 16.48
CA ALA A 120 8.87 -0.27 17.32
C ALA A 120 10.04 0.05 18.26
N LEU A 121 10.78 -0.97 18.72
CA LEU A 121 11.98 -0.83 19.55
C LEU A 121 13.24 -0.42 18.76
N GLY A 122 13.10 -0.01 17.49
CA GLY A 122 14.19 0.56 16.70
C GLY A 122 15.10 -0.47 16.02
N ARG A 123 14.65 -1.71 15.78
CA ARG A 123 15.35 -2.73 14.95
C ARG A 123 16.75 -3.19 15.44
N PHE A 124 17.12 -2.94 16.70
CA PHE A 124 18.39 -3.41 17.27
C PHE A 124 18.24 -4.20 18.57
N HIS A 125 17.01 -4.52 18.98
CA HIS A 125 16.75 -5.27 20.20
C HIS A 125 16.75 -6.78 19.94
N GLY A 126 17.93 -7.40 20.02
CA GLY A 126 18.15 -8.84 19.76
C GLY A 126 17.12 -9.78 20.42
N PRO A 127 16.84 -9.66 21.73
CA PRO A 127 15.85 -10.51 22.40
C PRO A 127 14.43 -10.42 21.82
N SER A 128 14.05 -9.25 21.28
CA SER A 128 12.73 -9.06 20.66
C SER A 128 12.67 -9.70 19.28
N LEU A 129 13.78 -9.69 18.53
CA LEU A 129 13.89 -10.38 17.24
C LEU A 129 13.80 -11.89 17.45
N ASP A 130 14.54 -12.44 18.41
CA ASP A 130 14.50 -13.88 18.72
C ASP A 130 13.10 -14.34 19.09
N LEU A 131 12.37 -13.55 19.89
CA LEU A 131 10.99 -13.84 20.25
C LEU A 131 10.09 -13.87 19.00
N ALA A 132 10.20 -12.86 18.14
CA ALA A 132 9.46 -12.78 16.88
C ALA A 132 9.73 -13.98 15.96
N LEU A 133 11.01 -14.35 15.78
CA LEU A 133 11.42 -15.49 14.95
C LEU A 133 10.96 -16.84 15.51
N ARG A 134 10.94 -17.00 16.85
CA ARG A 134 10.39 -18.21 17.50
C ARG A 134 8.89 -18.35 17.26
N SER A 135 8.12 -17.27 17.39
CA SER A 135 6.67 -17.33 17.12
C SER A 135 6.35 -17.50 15.65
N TYR A 136 7.15 -16.92 14.76
CA TYR A 136 7.08 -17.19 13.32
C TYR A 136 7.33 -18.67 13.02
N SER A 137 8.40 -19.26 13.56
CA SER A 137 8.70 -20.69 13.39
C SER A 137 7.58 -21.60 13.89
N ARG A 138 7.00 -21.27 15.05
CA ARG A 138 5.81 -21.95 15.59
C ARG A 138 4.61 -21.84 14.63
N THR A 139 4.36 -20.64 14.12
CA THR A 139 3.27 -20.37 13.17
C THR A 139 3.44 -21.18 11.89
N LEU A 140 4.64 -21.21 11.31
CA LEU A 140 4.94 -22.02 10.13
C LEU A 140 4.67 -23.51 10.35
N ASN A 141 5.05 -24.05 11.51
CA ASN A 141 4.77 -25.45 11.83
C ASN A 141 3.27 -25.75 11.92
N MET A 142 2.47 -24.81 12.44
CA MET A 142 1.01 -24.94 12.49
C MET A 142 0.38 -24.79 11.10
N LEU A 143 0.85 -23.82 10.31
CA LEU A 143 0.42 -23.61 8.93
C LEU A 143 0.71 -24.83 8.05
N ARG A 144 1.91 -25.42 8.14
CA ARG A 144 2.24 -26.65 7.40
C ARG A 144 1.24 -27.77 7.66
N LYS A 145 0.86 -27.97 8.93
CA LYS A 145 -0.17 -28.96 9.30
C LYS A 145 -1.55 -28.58 8.74
N ALA A 146 -1.93 -27.32 8.81
CA ALA A 146 -3.21 -26.83 8.32
C ALA A 146 -3.35 -26.94 6.78
N VAL A 147 -2.27 -26.66 6.04
CA VAL A 147 -2.22 -26.78 4.58
C VAL A 147 -2.15 -28.24 4.13
N ALA A 148 -1.44 -29.10 4.87
CA ALA A 148 -1.38 -30.53 4.57
C ALA A 148 -2.71 -31.28 4.83
N THR A 149 -3.63 -30.68 5.60
CA THR A 149 -4.90 -31.32 5.97
C THR A 149 -6.02 -30.82 5.03
N PRO A 150 -6.64 -31.69 4.21
CA PRO A 150 -7.62 -31.26 3.20
C PRO A 150 -8.82 -30.46 3.74
N SER A 151 -9.30 -30.80 4.94
CA SER A 151 -10.45 -30.11 5.56
C SER A 151 -10.13 -28.69 6.04
N THR A 152 -8.85 -28.36 6.24
CA THR A 152 -8.43 -27.03 6.71
C THR A 152 -7.66 -26.22 5.68
N ALA A 153 -7.12 -26.85 4.64
CA ALA A 153 -6.24 -26.20 3.67
C ALA A 153 -6.85 -24.96 2.99
N LEU A 154 -8.15 -25.01 2.70
CA LEU A 154 -8.87 -23.97 1.95
C LEU A 154 -9.73 -23.06 2.85
N LEU A 155 -9.61 -23.16 4.17
CA LEU A 155 -10.38 -22.33 5.10
C LEU A 155 -9.86 -20.89 5.14
N ASP A 156 -10.77 -19.95 5.44
CA ASP A 156 -10.45 -18.54 5.75
C ASP A 156 -9.31 -18.39 6.76
N SER A 157 -9.29 -19.24 7.79
CA SER A 157 -8.26 -19.22 8.83
C SER A 157 -6.89 -19.50 8.26
N THR A 158 -6.77 -20.47 7.34
CA THR A 158 -5.50 -20.83 6.71
C THR A 158 -5.03 -19.71 5.79
N LEU A 159 -5.93 -19.18 4.95
CA LEU A 159 -5.65 -18.02 4.10
C LEU A 159 -5.15 -16.81 4.91
N ALA A 160 -5.87 -16.42 5.98
CA ALA A 160 -5.48 -15.29 6.80
C ALA A 160 -4.18 -15.55 7.57
N SER A 161 -3.93 -16.77 8.04
CA SER A 161 -2.66 -17.10 8.68
C SER A 161 -1.48 -16.96 7.72
N VAL A 162 -1.59 -17.46 6.47
CA VAL A 162 -0.54 -17.28 5.45
C VAL A 162 -0.34 -15.80 5.15
N ALA A 163 -1.43 -15.03 5.03
CA ALA A 163 -1.36 -13.59 4.78
C ALA A 163 -0.75 -12.79 5.95
N LEU A 164 -1.00 -13.19 7.20
CA LEU A 164 -0.40 -12.58 8.39
C LEU A 164 1.10 -12.87 8.44
N VAL A 165 1.51 -14.08 8.06
CA VAL A 165 2.92 -14.47 7.95
C VAL A 165 3.64 -13.68 6.86
N ALA A 166 3.03 -13.49 5.69
CA ALA A 166 3.58 -12.61 4.66
C ALA A 166 3.77 -11.18 5.20
N LYS A 167 2.80 -10.64 5.96
CA LYS A 167 2.93 -9.32 6.59
C LYS A 167 4.03 -9.27 7.65
N PHE A 168 4.18 -10.31 8.47
CA PHE A 168 5.30 -10.45 9.40
C PHE A 168 6.64 -10.29 8.66
N GLU A 169 6.82 -11.02 7.56
CA GLU A 169 8.05 -10.98 6.77
C GLU A 169 8.30 -9.60 6.16
N THR A 170 7.26 -8.90 5.71
CA THR A 170 7.43 -7.52 5.20
C THR A 170 7.95 -6.54 6.26
N ILE A 171 7.66 -6.78 7.55
CA ILE A 171 8.14 -5.95 8.65
C ILE A 171 9.60 -6.26 8.97
N ILE A 172 9.98 -7.55 8.95
CA ILE A 172 11.32 -8.00 9.37
C ILE A 172 12.31 -8.22 8.22
N LYS A 173 11.93 -8.02 6.95
CA LYS A 173 12.76 -8.28 5.74
C LYS A 173 14.14 -7.61 5.71
N HIS A 174 14.36 -6.59 6.55
CA HIS A 174 15.65 -5.90 6.67
C HIS A 174 16.56 -6.49 7.75
N CYS A 175 16.11 -7.53 8.45
CA CYS A 175 16.87 -8.18 9.50
C CYS A 175 17.89 -9.16 8.92
N PRO A 176 19.10 -9.25 9.49
CA PRO A 176 20.06 -10.29 9.14
C PRO A 176 19.43 -11.69 9.26
N GLY A 177 19.64 -12.53 8.25
CA GLY A 177 19.12 -13.91 8.22
C GLY A 177 17.67 -14.04 7.72
N THR A 178 16.97 -12.95 7.46
CA THR A 178 15.67 -12.97 6.77
C THR A 178 15.86 -12.78 5.27
N LYS A 179 15.17 -13.59 4.45
CA LYS A 179 15.21 -13.47 3.01
C LYS A 179 13.95 -12.76 2.53
N ALA A 180 14.11 -11.69 1.75
CA ALA A 180 12.99 -11.00 1.11
C ALA A 180 12.14 -11.94 0.23
N GLU A 181 12.79 -12.96 -0.34
CA GLU A 181 12.19 -14.05 -1.15
C GLU A 181 11.07 -14.82 -0.40
N ASN A 182 11.12 -14.88 0.93
CA ASN A 182 10.10 -15.59 1.72
C ASN A 182 8.70 -14.95 1.58
N VAL A 183 8.64 -13.62 1.47
CA VAL A 183 7.37 -12.87 1.31
C VAL A 183 6.64 -13.38 0.06
N PHE A 184 7.40 -13.56 -1.02
CA PHE A 184 6.84 -14.01 -2.28
C PHE A 184 6.41 -15.47 -2.25
N SER A 185 7.16 -16.34 -1.55
CA SER A 185 6.72 -17.73 -1.33
C SER A 185 5.35 -17.79 -0.65
N HIS A 186 5.10 -16.94 0.34
CA HIS A 186 3.78 -16.84 0.98
C HIS A 186 2.73 -16.21 0.07
N TRP A 187 3.08 -15.23 -0.77
CA TRP A 187 2.18 -14.70 -1.80
C TRP A 187 1.75 -15.76 -2.81
N THR A 188 2.68 -16.58 -3.30
CA THR A 188 2.38 -17.73 -4.16
C THR A 188 1.50 -18.76 -3.43
N GLY A 189 1.73 -18.97 -2.13
CA GLY A 189 0.85 -19.81 -1.31
C GLY A 189 -0.58 -19.25 -1.19
N ILE A 190 -0.72 -17.93 -1.04
CA ILE A 190 -2.03 -17.28 -1.03
C ILE A 190 -2.71 -17.39 -2.40
N GLU A 191 -1.98 -17.14 -3.49
CA GLU A 191 -2.44 -17.33 -4.86
C GLU A 191 -3.01 -18.73 -5.04
N ALA A 192 -2.25 -19.77 -4.68
CA ALA A 192 -2.68 -21.16 -4.78
C ALA A 192 -3.95 -21.44 -3.97
N ILE A 193 -4.06 -20.94 -2.74
CA ILE A 193 -5.27 -21.09 -1.92
C ILE A 193 -6.46 -20.39 -2.57
N LEU A 194 -6.29 -19.16 -3.06
CA LEU A 194 -7.37 -18.40 -3.69
C LEU A 194 -7.85 -19.07 -4.98
N CYS A 195 -6.93 -19.47 -5.86
CA CYS A 195 -7.23 -20.20 -7.09
C CYS A 195 -7.86 -21.58 -6.84
N ALA A 196 -7.54 -22.24 -5.73
CA ALA A 196 -8.21 -23.49 -5.35
C ALA A 196 -9.65 -23.27 -4.82
N ARG A 197 -9.95 -22.05 -4.31
CA ARG A 197 -11.27 -21.68 -3.77
C ARG A 197 -12.22 -21.13 -4.83
N THR A 198 -11.73 -20.58 -5.93
CA THR A 198 -12.55 -19.94 -6.97
C THR A 198 -13.63 -20.83 -7.60
N GLY A 199 -13.50 -22.16 -7.51
CA GLY A 199 -14.53 -23.11 -7.97
C GLY A 199 -15.54 -23.54 -6.90
N ARG A 200 -15.38 -23.13 -5.64
CA ARG A 200 -16.15 -23.65 -4.50
C ARG A 200 -16.41 -22.52 -3.48
N GLN A 201 -17.66 -22.09 -3.37
CA GLN A 201 -18.23 -21.23 -2.29
C GLN A 201 -18.27 -19.71 -2.51
N HIS A 202 -19.22 -19.09 -1.79
CA HIS A 202 -19.29 -17.65 -1.56
C HIS A 202 -18.01 -17.14 -0.89
N CYS A 203 -17.39 -16.09 -1.45
CA CYS A 203 -16.22 -15.44 -0.86
C CYS A 203 -16.60 -14.68 0.43
N SER A 204 -16.06 -15.12 1.57
CA SER A 204 -16.24 -14.44 2.85
C SER A 204 -15.68 -13.01 2.83
N GLU A 205 -16.17 -12.13 3.71
CA GLU A 205 -15.66 -10.75 3.84
C GLU A 205 -14.14 -10.69 3.99
N LEU A 206 -13.56 -11.55 4.83
CA LEU A 206 -12.12 -11.61 5.02
C LEU A 206 -11.38 -11.99 3.74
N THR A 207 -11.88 -12.99 3.00
CA THR A 207 -11.30 -13.40 1.72
C THR A 207 -11.36 -12.26 0.71
N ARG A 208 -12.51 -11.58 0.61
CA ARG A 208 -12.68 -10.41 -0.26
C ARG A 208 -11.72 -9.28 0.14
N SER A 209 -11.63 -8.94 1.42
CA SER A 209 -10.67 -7.92 1.89
C SER A 209 -9.21 -8.29 1.58
N ILE A 210 -8.84 -9.57 1.69
CA ILE A 210 -7.49 -10.06 1.35
C ILE A 210 -7.20 -9.89 -0.15
N ILE A 211 -8.13 -10.27 -1.02
CA ILE A 211 -8.05 -10.09 -2.49
C ILE A 211 -7.69 -8.64 -2.84
N TYR A 212 -8.45 -7.68 -2.30
CA TYR A 212 -8.24 -6.23 -2.52
C TYR A 212 -6.95 -5.66 -1.88
N ASN A 213 -6.15 -6.49 -1.24
CA ASN A 213 -4.90 -6.10 -0.61
C ASN A 213 -3.67 -6.80 -1.20
N MET A 214 -3.85 -7.63 -2.23
CA MET A 214 -2.82 -8.51 -2.79
C MET A 214 -2.56 -8.28 -4.27
N TYR A 215 -2.44 -7.01 -4.65
CA TYR A 215 -2.12 -6.61 -6.02
C TYR A 215 -0.83 -7.23 -6.55
N ASP A 216 0.17 -7.45 -5.71
CA ASP A 216 1.40 -8.13 -6.15
C ASP A 216 1.13 -9.56 -6.65
N CYS A 217 0.17 -10.29 -6.06
CA CYS A 217 -0.20 -11.63 -6.52
C CYS A 217 -0.96 -11.60 -7.87
N MET A 218 -1.77 -10.56 -8.09
CA MET A 218 -2.62 -10.45 -9.28
C MET A 218 -1.90 -9.81 -10.46
N PHE A 219 -0.98 -8.89 -10.18
CA PHE A 219 -0.33 -8.03 -11.16
C PHE A 219 1.19 -8.16 -11.12
N GLY A 220 1.82 -7.80 -10.00
CA GLY A 220 3.28 -7.63 -9.92
C GLY A 220 4.05 -8.92 -10.27
N VAL A 221 3.68 -10.04 -9.65
CA VAL A 221 4.31 -11.35 -9.86
C VAL A 221 4.02 -11.86 -11.28
N PRO A 222 2.77 -11.92 -11.79
CA PRO A 222 2.50 -12.28 -13.18
C PRO A 222 3.27 -11.46 -14.22
N VAL A 223 3.32 -10.13 -14.07
CA VAL A 223 4.07 -9.24 -14.97
C VAL A 223 5.56 -9.56 -14.96
N SER A 224 6.15 -9.72 -13.76
CA SER A 224 7.57 -10.09 -13.60
C SER A 224 7.88 -11.48 -14.15
N LEU A 225 6.89 -12.38 -14.14
CA LEU A 225 7.02 -13.71 -14.70
C LEU A 225 6.74 -13.75 -16.22
N GLY A 226 6.15 -12.70 -16.79
CA GLY A 226 5.78 -12.64 -18.20
C GLY A 226 4.57 -13.50 -18.55
N ARG A 227 3.63 -13.68 -17.61
CA ARG A 227 2.44 -14.54 -17.76
C ARG A 227 1.14 -13.78 -17.43
N PRO A 228 -0.02 -14.27 -17.91
CA PRO A 228 -1.33 -13.77 -17.49
C PRO A 228 -1.54 -13.93 -15.98
N SER A 229 -2.50 -13.18 -15.43
CA SER A 229 -2.88 -13.38 -14.03
C SER A 229 -3.61 -14.71 -13.86
N PRO A 230 -3.32 -15.48 -12.79
CA PRO A 230 -4.01 -16.75 -12.52
C PRO A 230 -5.49 -16.54 -12.12
N PHE A 231 -5.92 -15.29 -11.96
CA PHE A 231 -7.26 -14.91 -11.51
C PHE A 231 -8.23 -14.56 -12.66
N GLU A 232 -7.78 -14.56 -13.92
CA GLU A 232 -8.61 -14.17 -15.07
C GLU A 232 -9.79 -15.12 -15.33
N GLY A 233 -9.62 -16.42 -15.07
CA GLY A 233 -10.63 -17.45 -15.37
C GLY A 233 -11.60 -17.79 -14.23
N GLY A 234 -11.61 -17.01 -13.14
CA GLY A 234 -12.43 -17.28 -11.95
C GLY A 234 -13.41 -16.14 -11.63
N PRO A 235 -14.18 -16.24 -10.53
CA PRO A 235 -15.08 -15.19 -10.07
C PRO A 235 -14.35 -13.99 -9.43
N CYS A 236 -13.00 -14.04 -9.36
CA CYS A 236 -12.18 -13.02 -8.71
C CYS A 236 -12.40 -11.60 -9.26
N PRO A 237 -12.53 -11.37 -10.58
CA PRO A 237 -12.78 -10.05 -11.14
C PRO A 237 -14.09 -9.41 -10.64
N ASP A 238 -15.10 -10.22 -10.32
CA ASP A 238 -16.44 -9.76 -9.90
C ASP A 238 -16.59 -9.63 -8.37
N VAL A 239 -15.54 -9.94 -7.61
CA VAL A 239 -15.59 -9.91 -6.15
C VAL A 239 -15.81 -8.47 -5.68
N LYS A 240 -16.87 -8.23 -4.91
CA LYS A 240 -17.11 -6.92 -4.28
C LYS A 240 -16.11 -6.66 -3.14
N PRO A 241 -15.64 -5.42 -2.93
CA PRO A 241 -14.75 -5.11 -1.82
C PRO A 241 -15.45 -5.31 -0.47
N ALA A 242 -14.65 -5.56 0.55
CA ALA A 242 -15.09 -5.72 1.93
C ALA A 242 -14.11 -5.02 2.87
N ALA A 243 -14.63 -4.40 3.93
CA ALA A 243 -13.86 -3.76 4.98
C ALA A 243 -14.63 -3.84 6.30
N VAL A 244 -13.97 -3.51 7.41
CA VAL A 244 -14.63 -3.37 8.72
C VAL A 244 -15.64 -2.23 8.70
N GLU A 245 -15.31 -1.15 8.00
CA GLU A 245 -16.15 0.04 7.88
C GLU A 245 -16.95 0.01 6.57
N ILE A 246 -18.11 0.68 6.57
CA ILE A 246 -18.95 0.80 5.38
C ILE A 246 -18.19 1.64 4.33
N LEU A 247 -17.92 1.01 3.18
CA LEU A 247 -17.24 1.67 2.07
C LEU A 247 -18.22 2.58 1.31
N PRO A 248 -17.90 3.87 1.08
CA PRO A 248 -18.64 4.68 0.12
C PRO A 248 -18.75 3.99 -1.24
N GLN A 249 -19.89 4.12 -1.91
CA GLN A 249 -20.17 3.39 -3.15
C GLN A 249 -19.14 3.70 -4.26
N ASP A 250 -18.75 4.96 -4.39
CA ASP A 250 -17.72 5.38 -5.34
C ASP A 250 -16.36 4.74 -5.04
N ASN A 251 -15.95 4.66 -3.77
CA ASN A 251 -14.74 3.93 -3.38
C ASN A 251 -14.82 2.44 -3.77
N GLN A 252 -15.99 1.82 -3.61
CA GLN A 252 -16.19 0.42 -4.01
C GLN A 252 -16.02 0.25 -5.52
N MET A 253 -16.64 1.12 -6.32
CA MET A 253 -16.57 1.08 -7.78
C MET A 253 -15.14 1.30 -8.29
N LEU A 254 -14.40 2.25 -7.71
CA LEU A 254 -12.99 2.48 -8.06
C LEU A 254 -12.09 1.30 -7.70
N GLN A 255 -12.32 0.68 -6.53
CA GLN A 255 -11.60 -0.53 -6.15
C GLN A 255 -11.90 -1.69 -7.11
N GLN A 256 -13.17 -1.92 -7.46
CA GLN A 256 -13.56 -2.96 -8.41
C GLN A 256 -12.91 -2.77 -9.78
N SER A 257 -12.94 -1.53 -10.30
CA SER A 257 -12.25 -1.17 -11.55
C SER A 257 -10.75 -1.46 -11.45
N SER A 258 -10.12 -1.05 -10.35
CA SER A 258 -8.69 -1.31 -10.09
C SER A 258 -8.36 -2.79 -10.05
N LEU A 259 -9.19 -3.59 -9.37
CA LEU A 259 -9.02 -5.04 -9.26
C LEU A 259 -9.12 -5.69 -10.64
N TYR A 260 -10.16 -5.38 -11.40
CA TYR A 260 -10.36 -5.87 -12.76
C TYR A 260 -9.14 -5.59 -13.64
N ILE A 261 -8.69 -4.33 -13.67
CA ILE A 261 -7.53 -3.94 -14.49
C ILE A 261 -6.25 -4.63 -14.02
N SER A 262 -6.04 -4.75 -12.71
CA SER A 262 -4.87 -5.44 -12.16
C SER A 262 -4.79 -6.91 -12.54
N ILE A 263 -5.94 -7.59 -12.71
CA ILE A 263 -6.03 -8.99 -13.11
C ILE A 263 -5.75 -9.16 -14.61
N PHE A 264 -6.28 -8.28 -15.48
CA PHE A 264 -6.18 -8.47 -16.93
C PHE A 264 -4.99 -7.76 -17.58
N SER A 265 -4.41 -6.75 -16.94
CA SER A 265 -3.23 -6.03 -17.46
C SER A 265 -1.99 -6.91 -17.69
N PRO A 266 -1.68 -7.93 -16.86
CA PRO A 266 -0.53 -8.80 -17.12
C PRO A 266 -0.56 -9.49 -18.48
N ARG A 267 -1.74 -9.96 -18.93
CA ARG A 267 -1.92 -10.52 -20.28
C ARG A 267 -1.71 -9.46 -21.36
N LEU A 268 -2.29 -8.28 -21.20
CA LEU A 268 -2.09 -7.17 -22.14
C LEU A 268 -0.60 -6.80 -22.28
N ILE A 269 0.13 -6.72 -21.16
CA ILE A 269 1.58 -6.48 -21.12
C ILE A 269 2.35 -7.61 -21.81
N GLN A 270 1.95 -8.86 -21.59
CA GLN A 270 2.54 -10.02 -22.24
C GLN A 270 2.37 -9.98 -23.75
N TYR A 271 1.16 -9.72 -24.24
CA TYR A 271 0.89 -9.61 -25.68
C TYR A 271 1.63 -8.44 -26.32
N THR A 272 1.65 -7.28 -25.66
CA THR A 272 2.44 -6.12 -26.11
C THR A 272 3.91 -6.47 -26.28
N ARG A 273 4.49 -7.24 -25.35
CA ARG A 273 5.87 -7.72 -25.46
C ARG A 273 6.07 -8.65 -26.66
N GLN A 274 5.16 -9.60 -26.87
CA GLN A 274 5.24 -10.51 -28.01
C GLN A 274 5.18 -9.77 -29.35
N ILE A 275 4.33 -8.73 -29.45
CA ILE A 275 4.24 -7.85 -30.61
C ILE A 275 5.57 -7.12 -30.84
N ARG A 276 6.15 -6.52 -29.78
CA ARG A 276 7.47 -5.86 -29.86
C ARG A 276 8.59 -6.77 -30.34
N GLU A 277 8.52 -8.05 -29.97
CA GLU A 277 9.49 -9.07 -30.35
C GLU A 277 9.26 -9.61 -31.78
N GLY A 278 8.21 -9.15 -32.49
CA GLY A 278 7.86 -9.62 -33.83
C GLY A 278 7.31 -11.06 -33.86
N LYS A 279 6.81 -11.56 -32.72
CA LYS A 279 6.40 -12.98 -32.53
C LYS A 279 4.88 -13.16 -32.59
N THR A 280 4.18 -12.40 -33.42
CA THR A 280 2.71 -12.36 -33.41
C THR A 280 2.12 -12.25 -34.80
N ASP A 281 1.02 -12.97 -35.04
CA ASP A 281 0.19 -12.84 -36.23
C ASP A 281 -0.83 -11.68 -36.10
N PRO A 282 -1.51 -11.28 -37.21
CA PRO A 282 -2.49 -10.19 -37.19
C PRO A 282 -3.68 -10.44 -36.26
N GLU A 283 -4.14 -11.69 -36.11
CA GLU A 283 -5.26 -12.04 -35.22
C GLU A 283 -4.88 -11.81 -33.75
N HIS A 284 -3.65 -12.14 -33.37
CA HIS A 284 -3.13 -11.85 -32.05
C HIS A 284 -3.07 -10.35 -31.77
N MET A 285 -2.65 -9.53 -32.75
CA MET A 285 -2.66 -8.07 -32.62
C MET A 285 -4.08 -7.53 -32.42
N LYS A 286 -5.05 -8.05 -33.19
CA LYS A 286 -6.46 -7.70 -33.04
C LYS A 286 -7.00 -8.02 -31.65
N HIS A 287 -6.78 -9.24 -31.15
CA HIS A 287 -7.18 -9.60 -29.78
C HIS A 287 -6.50 -8.73 -28.72
N THR A 288 -5.25 -8.30 -28.97
CA THR A 288 -4.53 -7.39 -28.06
C THR A 288 -5.19 -6.01 -28.00
N VAL A 289 -5.58 -5.47 -29.16
CA VAL A 289 -6.31 -4.20 -29.29
C VAL A 289 -7.71 -4.30 -28.64
N GLU A 290 -8.42 -5.41 -28.84
CA GLU A 290 -9.71 -5.67 -28.18
C GLU A 290 -9.57 -5.69 -26.65
N LEU A 291 -8.56 -6.40 -26.12
CA LEU A 291 -8.28 -6.45 -24.68
C LEU A 291 -7.94 -5.06 -24.13
N LEU A 292 -7.11 -4.29 -24.85
CA LEU A 292 -6.78 -2.91 -24.47
C LEU A 292 -8.03 -2.03 -24.40
N ASN A 293 -8.90 -2.12 -25.39
CA ASN A 293 -10.16 -1.37 -25.44
C ASN A 293 -11.09 -1.74 -24.28
N HIS A 294 -11.24 -3.03 -23.97
CA HIS A 294 -12.01 -3.47 -22.80
C HIS A 294 -11.44 -2.90 -21.49
N LEU A 295 -10.12 -2.86 -21.33
CA LEU A 295 -9.50 -2.31 -20.11
C LEU A 295 -9.63 -0.79 -20.01
N LEU A 296 -9.54 -0.06 -21.12
CA LEU A 296 -9.80 1.38 -21.17
C LEU A 296 -11.28 1.72 -20.90
N GLN A 297 -12.20 0.82 -21.23
CA GLN A 297 -13.63 0.97 -20.93
C GLN A 297 -13.96 0.68 -19.46
N ALA A 298 -13.10 -0.02 -18.72
CA ALA A 298 -13.29 -0.29 -17.28
C ALA A 298 -13.15 0.97 -16.39
N ARG A 299 -12.96 2.16 -16.99
CA ARG A 299 -12.95 3.45 -16.29
C ARG A 299 -14.30 3.72 -15.63
N ASN A 300 -14.24 4.44 -14.52
CA ASN A 300 -15.43 4.91 -13.82
C ASN A 300 -15.28 6.41 -13.51
N ASP A 301 -15.49 7.24 -14.53
CA ASP A 301 -15.33 8.70 -14.43
C ASP A 301 -16.32 9.33 -13.44
N GLU A 302 -17.53 8.75 -13.27
CA GLU A 302 -18.52 9.21 -12.28
C GLU A 302 -18.01 8.99 -10.85
N ALA A 303 -17.57 7.77 -10.52
CA ALA A 303 -17.02 7.46 -9.21
C ALA A 303 -15.73 8.24 -8.93
N GLU A 304 -14.86 8.42 -9.93
CA GLU A 304 -13.66 9.25 -9.80
C GLU A 304 -14.03 10.71 -9.48
N SER A 305 -15.00 11.27 -10.22
CA SER A 305 -15.43 12.66 -10.01
C SER A 305 -16.08 12.84 -8.63
N SER A 306 -16.94 11.91 -8.22
CA SER A 306 -17.56 11.91 -6.89
C SER A 306 -16.53 11.84 -5.77
N LEU A 307 -15.49 11.00 -5.92
CA LEU A 307 -14.38 10.93 -4.99
C LEU A 307 -13.62 12.27 -4.95
N LEU A 308 -13.26 12.82 -6.10
CA LEU A 308 -12.49 14.07 -6.20
C LEU A 308 -13.22 15.28 -5.62
N HIS A 309 -14.56 15.33 -5.68
CA HIS A 309 -15.35 16.38 -5.01
C HIS A 309 -15.21 16.36 -3.48
N ARG A 310 -14.80 15.23 -2.88
CA ARG A 310 -14.59 15.07 -1.44
C ARG A 310 -13.12 15.23 -1.05
N VAL A 311 -12.19 15.16 -2.00
CA VAL A 311 -10.75 15.34 -1.72
C VAL A 311 -10.46 16.83 -1.58
N ARG A 312 -9.86 17.21 -0.44
CA ARG A 312 -9.42 18.60 -0.23
C ARG A 312 -8.14 18.86 -1.00
N VAL A 313 -8.02 20.07 -1.55
CA VAL A 313 -6.76 20.58 -2.10
C VAL A 313 -6.15 21.54 -1.07
N ILE A 314 -5.00 21.16 -0.53
CA ILE A 314 -4.27 21.94 0.48
C ILE A 314 -2.98 22.51 -0.11
N LYS A 315 -2.42 23.54 0.53
CA LYS A 315 -1.10 24.05 0.17
C LYS A 315 -0.04 22.99 0.46
N ASN A 316 0.88 22.79 -0.47
CA ASN A 316 2.04 21.95 -0.27
C ASN A 316 3.09 22.74 0.53
N GLU A 317 3.30 22.36 1.78
CA GLU A 317 4.24 23.02 2.69
C GLU A 317 5.65 22.41 2.63
N ASP A 318 5.82 21.28 1.96
CA ASP A 318 7.08 20.55 1.91
C ASP A 318 8.00 21.12 0.82
N SER A 319 9.16 21.65 1.23
CA SER A 319 10.18 22.17 0.30
C SER A 319 10.72 21.09 -0.65
N ASP A 320 10.74 19.83 -0.20
CA ASP A 320 11.24 18.70 -0.99
C ASP A 320 10.27 18.30 -2.11
N ASP A 321 9.01 18.77 -2.03
CA ASP A 321 7.99 18.57 -3.05
C ASP A 321 7.74 19.83 -3.89
N SER A 322 8.64 20.82 -3.84
CA SER A 322 8.55 22.04 -4.66
C SER A 322 8.41 21.80 -6.17
N ILE A 323 8.84 20.63 -6.67
CA ILE A 323 8.66 20.22 -8.07
C ILE A 323 7.20 19.91 -8.42
N THR A 324 6.41 19.44 -7.46
CA THR A 324 5.02 18.98 -7.65
C THR A 324 4.02 20.12 -7.84
N GLY A 325 4.43 21.33 -7.47
CA GLY A 325 3.59 22.52 -7.45
C GLY A 325 3.16 22.90 -6.04
N PRO A 326 2.39 23.99 -5.91
CA PRO A 326 2.06 24.59 -4.62
C PRO A 326 0.92 23.88 -3.88
N PHE A 327 0.33 22.83 -4.45
CA PHE A 327 -0.86 22.17 -3.91
C PHE A 327 -0.70 20.65 -3.84
N ALA A 328 -1.36 20.04 -2.87
CA ALA A 328 -1.43 18.60 -2.68
C ALA A 328 -2.85 18.17 -2.31
N PHE A 329 -3.14 16.88 -2.50
CA PHE A 329 -4.39 16.28 -2.05
C PHE A 329 -4.34 15.91 -0.58
N ASP A 330 -5.47 16.13 0.08
CA ASP A 330 -5.73 15.72 1.45
C ASP A 330 -7.03 14.90 1.48
N PHE A 331 -6.85 13.58 1.68
CA PHE A 331 -7.94 12.61 1.69
C PHE A 331 -8.51 12.47 3.10
N ASP A 332 -9.81 12.18 3.22
CA ASP A 332 -10.47 12.01 4.51
C ASP A 332 -10.06 10.71 5.22
N SER A 333 -9.70 9.69 4.44
CA SER A 333 -9.32 8.39 4.96
C SER A 333 -8.31 7.68 4.07
N LEU A 334 -7.58 6.73 4.66
CA LEU A 334 -6.64 5.89 3.91
C LEU A 334 -7.37 5.00 2.88
N ILE A 335 -8.61 4.61 3.15
CA ILE A 335 -9.45 3.85 2.19
C ILE A 335 -9.70 4.67 0.94
N GLN A 336 -10.10 5.94 1.09
CA GLN A 336 -10.36 6.84 -0.04
C GLN A 336 -9.09 7.06 -0.85
N TYR A 337 -7.99 7.38 -0.18
CA TYR A 337 -6.66 7.51 -0.79
C TYR A 337 -6.27 6.28 -1.59
N ARG A 338 -6.40 5.09 -1.00
CA ARG A 338 -5.96 3.85 -1.63
C ARG A 338 -6.81 3.48 -2.84
N ALA A 339 -8.14 3.65 -2.75
CA ALA A 339 -9.03 3.46 -3.89
C ALA A 339 -8.62 4.35 -5.07
N ALA A 340 -8.30 5.62 -4.80
CA ALA A 340 -7.90 6.59 -5.81
C ALA A 340 -6.52 6.28 -6.42
N ILE A 341 -5.50 6.04 -5.58
CA ILE A 341 -4.13 5.76 -6.04
C ILE A 341 -4.08 4.52 -6.92
N LEU A 342 -4.72 3.43 -6.50
CA LEU A 342 -4.70 2.19 -7.27
C LEU A 342 -5.45 2.34 -8.59
N TYR A 343 -6.60 3.02 -8.56
CA TYR A 343 -7.37 3.32 -9.76
C TYR A 343 -6.53 4.10 -10.77
N TRP A 344 -5.94 5.23 -10.35
CA TRP A 344 -5.09 6.03 -11.23
C TRP A 344 -3.84 5.28 -11.70
N SER A 345 -3.22 4.48 -10.83
CA SER A 345 -2.00 3.74 -11.17
C SER A 345 -2.26 2.65 -12.21
N PHE A 346 -3.26 1.81 -12.00
CA PHE A 346 -3.57 0.71 -12.92
C PHE A 346 -4.11 1.22 -14.26
N HIS A 347 -4.93 2.26 -14.25
CA HIS A 347 -5.34 2.90 -15.49
C HIS A 347 -4.16 3.54 -16.23
N LEU A 348 -3.21 4.14 -15.52
CA LEU A 348 -2.00 4.68 -16.13
C LEU A 348 -1.09 3.58 -16.73
N VAL A 349 -1.07 2.37 -16.15
CA VAL A 349 -0.41 1.19 -16.77
C VAL A 349 -1.03 0.91 -18.12
N VAL A 350 -2.36 0.82 -18.20
CA VAL A 350 -3.08 0.55 -19.45
C VAL A 350 -2.80 1.64 -20.49
N ILE A 351 -2.78 2.92 -20.10
CA ILE A 351 -2.43 4.01 -21.02
C ILE A 351 -0.98 3.92 -21.49
N ASN A 352 -0.03 3.61 -20.61
CA ASN A 352 1.37 3.49 -21.00
C ASN A 352 1.56 2.34 -22.01
N VAL A 353 0.81 1.26 -21.85
CA VAL A 353 0.76 0.17 -22.85
C VAL A 353 0.10 0.62 -24.15
N TYR A 354 -1.00 1.39 -24.09
CA TYR A 354 -1.61 2.01 -25.27
C TYR A 354 -0.60 2.85 -26.07
N VAL A 355 0.16 3.73 -25.42
CA VAL A 355 1.17 4.56 -26.08
C VAL A 355 2.21 3.71 -26.82
N VAL A 356 2.65 2.61 -26.21
CA VAL A 356 3.59 1.67 -26.85
C VAL A 356 2.93 0.97 -28.03
N LEU A 357 1.73 0.40 -27.85
CA LEU A 357 1.01 -0.34 -28.89
C LEU A 357 0.67 0.54 -30.10
N SER A 358 0.30 1.80 -29.91
CA SER A 358 0.01 2.74 -31.00
C SER A 358 1.18 2.97 -31.94
N SER A 359 2.41 2.67 -31.50
CA SER A 359 3.61 2.74 -32.35
C SER A 359 3.99 1.42 -33.03
N LEU A 360 3.31 0.32 -32.68
CA LEU A 360 3.64 -1.03 -33.10
C LEU A 360 2.59 -1.67 -34.00
N VAL A 361 1.31 -1.31 -33.83
CA VAL A 361 0.20 -1.89 -34.61
C VAL A 361 0.05 -1.20 -35.96
N PRO A 362 -0.38 -1.92 -37.02
CA PRO A 362 -0.66 -1.32 -38.31
C PRO A 362 -1.85 -0.34 -38.26
N ALA A 363 -1.94 0.53 -39.27
CA ALA A 363 -2.84 1.69 -39.28
C ALA A 363 -4.34 1.32 -39.15
N ASP A 364 -4.75 0.19 -39.72
CA ASP A 364 -6.10 -0.36 -39.66
C ASP A 364 -6.53 -0.74 -38.23
N LEU A 365 -5.59 -1.22 -37.41
CA LEU A 365 -5.82 -1.50 -35.99
C LEU A 365 -5.69 -0.23 -35.14
N LEU A 366 -4.85 0.72 -35.54
CA LEU A 366 -4.70 2.02 -34.87
C LEU A 366 -6.02 2.81 -34.88
N GLU A 367 -6.78 2.76 -35.97
CA GLU A 367 -8.11 3.39 -36.09
C GLU A 367 -9.14 2.86 -35.08
N GLN A 368 -8.94 1.64 -34.56
CA GLN A 368 -9.80 1.03 -33.55
C GLN A 368 -9.45 1.45 -32.13
N LEU A 369 -8.32 2.15 -31.95
CA LEU A 369 -7.89 2.60 -30.64
C LEU A 369 -8.50 3.96 -30.28
N PRO A 370 -8.87 4.17 -29.01
CA PRO A 370 -9.41 5.44 -28.54
C PRO A 370 -8.35 6.55 -28.65
N GLY A 371 -8.72 7.65 -29.31
CA GLY A 371 -7.81 8.74 -29.67
C GLY A 371 -7.47 9.74 -28.55
N ALA A 372 -7.49 11.03 -28.87
CA ALA A 372 -6.92 12.13 -28.07
C ALA A 372 -7.40 12.21 -26.60
N ASP A 373 -8.61 11.72 -26.31
CA ASP A 373 -9.13 11.67 -24.95
C ASP A 373 -8.22 10.88 -24.00
N VAL A 374 -7.58 9.81 -24.47
CA VAL A 374 -6.68 8.97 -23.66
C VAL A 374 -5.51 9.78 -23.11
N ILE A 375 -4.90 10.63 -23.93
CA ILE A 375 -3.76 11.47 -23.52
C ILE A 375 -4.17 12.52 -22.47
N ARG A 376 -5.40 13.05 -22.58
CA ARG A 376 -5.97 13.95 -21.57
C ARG A 376 -6.09 13.23 -20.21
N HIS A 377 -6.60 12.00 -20.20
CA HIS A 377 -6.69 11.19 -18.98
C HIS A 377 -5.32 10.84 -18.41
N GLN A 378 -4.33 10.53 -19.25
CA GLN A 378 -2.94 10.29 -18.81
C GLN A 378 -2.42 11.47 -17.99
N THR A 379 -2.55 12.68 -18.54
CA THR A 379 -2.06 13.90 -17.88
C THR A 379 -2.80 14.16 -16.56
N ARG A 380 -4.12 13.94 -16.51
CA ARG A 380 -4.93 14.06 -15.29
C ARG A 380 -4.43 13.10 -14.20
N TRP A 381 -4.29 11.82 -14.51
CA TRP A 381 -3.90 10.82 -13.52
C TRP A 381 -2.45 10.97 -13.07
N MET A 382 -1.54 11.39 -13.95
CA MET A 382 -0.18 11.77 -13.57
C MET A 382 -0.19 12.89 -12.51
N VAL A 383 -0.97 13.95 -12.73
CA VAL A 383 -1.12 15.06 -11.76
C VAL A 383 -1.73 14.55 -10.45
N ASN A 384 -2.78 13.73 -10.51
CA ASN A 384 -3.43 13.19 -9.32
C ASN A 384 -2.48 12.33 -8.47
N LEU A 385 -1.69 11.47 -9.09
CA LEU A 385 -0.68 10.66 -8.41
C LEU A 385 0.39 11.54 -7.73
N ILE A 386 0.88 12.57 -8.45
CA ILE A 386 1.87 13.52 -7.92
C ILE A 386 1.30 14.26 -6.70
N MET A 387 0.09 14.81 -6.81
CA MET A 387 -0.56 15.56 -5.73
C MET A 387 -0.88 14.71 -4.50
N SER A 388 -0.99 13.39 -4.66
CA SER A 388 -1.29 12.47 -3.57
C SER A 388 -0.09 12.08 -2.70
N TRP A 389 1.13 12.41 -3.14
CA TRP A 389 2.35 11.97 -2.46
C TRP A 389 2.47 12.52 -1.03
N ALA A 390 2.13 13.79 -0.83
CA ALA A 390 2.19 14.43 0.50
C ALA A 390 1.27 13.72 1.51
N TYR A 391 0.10 13.25 1.07
CA TYR A 391 -0.78 12.43 1.91
C TYR A 391 -0.12 11.11 2.26
N ALA A 392 0.41 10.39 1.26
CA ALA A 392 1.12 9.12 1.47
C ALA A 392 2.22 9.23 2.53
N ARG A 393 3.03 10.30 2.43
CA ARG A 393 4.12 10.58 3.38
C ARG A 393 3.59 10.70 4.81
N ARG A 394 2.58 11.54 5.03
CA ARG A 394 1.94 11.76 6.34
C ARG A 394 1.30 10.49 6.89
N GLN A 395 0.81 9.61 6.01
CA GLN A 395 0.17 8.35 6.40
C GLN A 395 1.15 7.22 6.76
N GLY A 396 2.43 7.30 6.39
CA GLY A 396 3.45 6.33 6.76
C GLY A 396 3.71 5.24 5.72
N SER A 397 4.48 4.22 6.09
CA SER A 397 5.08 3.25 5.15
C SER A 397 4.09 2.49 4.27
N PHE A 398 2.90 2.14 4.81
CA PHE A 398 1.88 1.43 4.04
C PHE A 398 1.34 2.29 2.89
N ALA A 399 0.94 3.53 3.17
CA ALA A 399 0.46 4.45 2.15
C ALA A 399 1.54 4.81 1.13
N GLN A 400 2.80 4.94 1.58
CA GLN A 400 3.95 5.15 0.72
C GLN A 400 4.22 3.95 -0.21
N THR A 401 3.87 2.72 0.19
CA THR A 401 4.02 1.54 -0.67
C THR A 401 3.08 1.60 -1.87
N ASP A 402 1.80 1.91 -1.65
CA ASP A 402 0.84 2.10 -2.75
C ASP A 402 1.27 3.27 -3.66
N ALA A 403 1.76 4.37 -3.08
CA ALA A 403 2.27 5.51 -3.87
C ALA A 403 3.52 5.15 -4.69
N ALA A 404 4.44 4.35 -4.13
CA ALA A 404 5.66 3.95 -4.80
C ALA A 404 5.38 3.10 -6.04
N GLN A 405 4.38 2.21 -5.97
CA GLN A 405 3.89 1.46 -7.14
C GLN A 405 3.37 2.43 -8.21
N GLY A 406 2.51 3.39 -7.84
CA GLY A 406 2.04 4.43 -8.77
C GLY A 406 3.16 5.31 -9.32
N SER A 407 4.22 5.53 -8.54
CA SER A 407 5.41 6.30 -8.96
C SER A 407 6.22 5.57 -10.03
N LEU A 408 6.29 4.24 -9.99
CA LEU A 408 6.96 3.45 -11.04
C LEU A 408 6.19 3.52 -12.37
N VAL A 409 4.86 3.55 -12.30
CA VAL A 409 4.01 3.74 -13.49
C VAL A 409 4.12 5.17 -14.03
N LEU A 410 4.17 6.16 -13.14
CA LEU A 410 4.40 7.56 -13.48
C LEU A 410 5.78 7.77 -14.11
N TRP A 411 6.80 7.05 -13.64
CA TRP A 411 8.13 7.05 -14.23
C TRP A 411 8.09 6.67 -15.72
N GLN A 412 7.37 5.58 -16.05
CA GLN A 412 7.18 5.17 -17.45
C GLN A 412 6.48 6.26 -18.28
N ALA A 413 5.42 6.88 -17.73
CA ALA A 413 4.67 7.93 -18.43
C ALA A 413 5.50 9.21 -18.70
N LEU A 414 6.51 9.47 -17.86
CA LEU A 414 7.44 10.59 -17.99
C LEU A 414 8.69 10.25 -18.80
N LYS A 415 8.98 8.97 -19.03
CA LYS A 415 10.23 8.51 -19.64
C LYS A 415 10.48 9.15 -21.01
N GLU A 416 9.46 9.25 -21.85
CA GLU A 416 9.60 9.81 -23.20
C GLU A 416 9.28 11.32 -23.28
N ARG A 417 9.13 11.99 -22.14
CA ARG A 417 8.79 13.43 -22.09
C ARG A 417 10.01 14.25 -21.69
N GLU A 418 10.43 15.18 -22.54
CA GLU A 418 11.51 16.14 -22.24
C GLU A 418 11.17 17.05 -21.04
N SER A 419 9.88 17.43 -20.93
CA SER A 419 9.40 18.20 -19.79
C SER A 419 7.95 17.87 -19.44
N PHE A 420 7.60 18.11 -18.17
CA PHE A 420 6.23 18.01 -17.67
C PHE A 420 5.99 19.10 -16.63
N LYS A 421 4.90 19.86 -16.79
CA LYS A 421 4.52 21.00 -15.93
C LYS A 421 5.68 22.01 -15.72
N GLY A 422 6.45 22.28 -16.79
CA GLY A 422 7.55 23.25 -16.76
C GLY A 422 8.81 22.76 -16.05
N LYS A 423 8.92 21.46 -15.75
CA LYS A 423 10.09 20.84 -15.12
C LYS A 423 10.68 19.80 -16.06
N SER A 424 12.01 19.68 -16.11
CA SER A 424 12.70 18.72 -16.97
C SER A 424 12.49 17.28 -16.51
N LYS A 425 12.71 16.34 -17.43
CA LYS A 425 12.75 14.89 -17.16
C LYS A 425 13.67 14.53 -15.98
N GLU A 426 14.87 15.10 -15.92
CA GLU A 426 15.87 14.82 -14.88
C GLU A 426 15.40 15.32 -13.51
N ALA A 427 14.70 16.45 -13.47
CA ALA A 427 14.13 16.97 -12.23
C ALA A 427 13.08 16.00 -11.67
N TRP A 428 12.20 15.49 -12.53
CA TRP A 428 11.22 14.48 -12.13
C TRP A 428 11.86 13.17 -11.69
N ARG A 429 12.85 12.67 -12.43
CA ARG A 429 13.60 11.45 -12.05
C ARG A 429 14.25 11.59 -10.68
N ARG A 430 14.90 12.74 -10.41
CA ARG A 430 15.52 13.03 -9.11
C ARG A 430 14.50 13.06 -7.97
N TRP A 431 13.27 13.53 -8.23
CA TRP A 431 12.21 13.56 -7.24
C TRP A 431 11.55 12.19 -7.01
N LEU A 432 11.33 11.41 -8.07
CA LEU A 432 10.67 10.10 -8.03
C LEU A 432 11.56 8.99 -7.47
N LEU A 433 12.85 8.99 -7.79
CA LEU A 433 13.75 7.91 -7.39
C LEU A 433 13.71 7.63 -5.87
N PRO A 434 13.99 8.59 -4.97
CA PRO A 434 14.00 8.33 -3.52
C PRO A 434 12.63 7.88 -2.97
N LYS A 435 11.55 8.21 -3.67
CA LYS A 435 10.16 7.87 -3.33
C LYS A 435 9.85 6.39 -3.58
N MET A 436 10.47 5.82 -4.61
CA MET A 436 10.36 4.40 -4.94
C MET A 436 11.36 3.54 -4.14
N MET A 437 12.52 4.10 -3.82
CA MET A 437 13.62 3.37 -3.17
C MET A 437 13.25 2.67 -1.86
N LEU A 438 12.55 3.37 -0.96
CA LEU A 438 12.26 2.84 0.37
C LEU A 438 11.13 1.80 0.35
N PRO A 439 9.99 2.04 -0.33
CA PRO A 439 8.85 1.14 -0.26
C PRO A 439 8.96 -0.08 -1.21
N LEU A 440 9.68 0.04 -2.34
CA LEU A 440 9.91 -1.09 -3.26
C LEU A 440 10.98 -2.07 -2.79
N THR A 441 11.61 -1.86 -1.64
CA THR A 441 12.53 -2.82 -1.00
C THR A 441 11.93 -4.21 -0.77
N GLY A 442 10.60 -4.39 -0.88
CA GLY A 442 9.99 -5.72 -0.90
C GLY A 442 10.44 -6.55 -2.11
N TRP A 443 10.67 -5.87 -3.23
CA TRP A 443 11.10 -6.45 -4.51
C TRP A 443 12.62 -6.55 -4.67
N THR A 444 13.41 -5.99 -3.75
CA THR A 444 14.86 -5.97 -3.86
C THR A 444 15.55 -6.43 -2.59
N SER A 445 16.56 -7.29 -2.72
CA SER A 445 17.47 -7.65 -1.61
C SER A 445 18.50 -6.56 -1.30
N GLY A 446 18.49 -5.45 -2.04
CA GLY A 446 19.42 -4.32 -1.91
C GLY A 446 18.73 -2.98 -2.19
N LYS A 447 19.46 -1.88 -2.05
CA LYS A 447 18.95 -0.55 -2.41
C LYS A 447 18.94 -0.42 -3.93
N VAL A 448 17.77 -0.19 -4.51
CA VAL A 448 17.67 0.28 -5.90
C VAL A 448 18.15 1.72 -5.91
N GLU A 449 19.40 1.99 -6.25
CA GLU A 449 19.96 3.34 -6.23
C GLU A 449 20.07 3.96 -7.64
N ARG A 450 19.66 3.21 -8.67
CA ARG A 450 20.00 3.51 -10.05
C ARG A 450 18.78 3.83 -10.91
N VAL A 451 18.92 4.87 -11.73
CA VAL A 451 17.91 5.33 -12.69
C VAL A 451 17.64 4.22 -13.71
N GLU A 452 18.68 3.49 -14.09
CA GLU A 452 18.64 2.41 -15.08
C GLU A 452 17.76 1.24 -14.61
N GLU A 453 17.80 0.90 -13.32
CA GLU A 453 16.95 -0.15 -12.75
C GLU A 453 15.47 0.24 -12.77
N MET A 454 15.17 1.53 -12.57
CA MET A 454 13.81 2.05 -12.67
C MET A 454 13.35 2.12 -14.13
N ASP A 455 14.22 2.51 -15.07
CA ASP A 455 13.92 2.49 -16.50
C ASP A 455 13.53 1.08 -16.96
N VAL A 456 14.33 0.06 -16.60
CA VAL A 456 14.05 -1.35 -16.90
C VAL A 456 12.72 -1.81 -16.28
N ALA A 457 12.51 -1.55 -14.98
CA ALA A 457 11.29 -1.97 -14.31
C ALA A 457 10.05 -1.29 -14.89
N SER A 458 10.14 0.01 -15.22
CA SER A 458 9.06 0.79 -15.82
C SER A 458 8.73 0.32 -17.25
N GLU A 459 9.75 -0.07 -18.03
CA GLU A 459 9.56 -0.65 -19.36
C GLU A 459 8.89 -2.01 -19.30
N MET A 460 9.24 -2.85 -18.32
CA MET A 460 8.61 -4.16 -18.13
C MET A 460 7.09 -4.01 -17.93
N LEU A 461 6.63 -2.95 -17.24
CA LEU A 461 5.21 -2.63 -17.08
C LEU A 461 4.51 -2.18 -18.37
N ALA A 462 5.27 -1.82 -19.41
CA ALA A 462 4.79 -1.41 -20.73
C ALA A 462 5.10 -2.44 -21.83
N GLY A 463 5.39 -3.69 -21.46
CA GLY A 463 5.69 -4.78 -22.40
C GLY A 463 7.14 -4.80 -22.90
N GLY A 464 8.08 -4.15 -22.20
CA GLY A 464 9.52 -4.30 -22.44
C GLY A 464 10.08 -5.66 -21.99
N PRO A 465 11.40 -5.87 -22.14
CA PRO A 465 12.07 -7.12 -21.80
C PRO A 465 11.85 -7.58 -20.34
N LEU A 466 11.89 -8.90 -20.11
CA LEU A 466 11.78 -9.51 -18.79
C LEU A 466 13.15 -9.55 -18.09
N GLU A 467 13.60 -8.41 -17.59
CA GLU A 467 14.89 -8.27 -16.93
C GLU A 467 14.82 -7.37 -15.68
N GLY A 468 15.97 -7.15 -15.04
CA GLY A 468 16.08 -6.31 -13.85
C GLY A 468 15.61 -6.98 -12.55
N PHE A 469 15.46 -6.17 -11.50
CA PHE A 469 15.25 -6.67 -10.14
C PHE A 469 13.89 -7.36 -9.96
N MET A 470 12.82 -6.85 -10.60
CA MET A 470 11.49 -7.44 -10.48
C MET A 470 11.46 -8.88 -11.00
N ARG A 471 12.05 -9.12 -12.19
CA ARG A 471 12.23 -10.46 -12.75
C ARG A 471 13.12 -11.33 -11.86
N SER A 472 14.28 -10.80 -11.47
CA SER A 472 15.28 -11.56 -10.70
C SER A 472 14.70 -12.06 -9.36
N THR A 473 13.89 -11.24 -8.71
CA THR A 473 13.22 -11.61 -7.44
C THR A 473 12.06 -12.57 -7.67
N ALA A 474 11.35 -12.46 -8.79
CA ALA A 474 10.26 -13.37 -9.14
C ALA A 474 10.76 -14.80 -9.48
N VAL A 475 11.89 -14.93 -10.16
CA VAL A 475 12.44 -16.22 -10.64
C VAL A 475 13.16 -17.03 -9.56
N LYS A 476 13.67 -16.39 -8.50
CA LYS A 476 14.35 -17.08 -7.40
C LYS A 476 13.40 -17.90 -6.50
N GLN A 477 12.10 -17.82 -6.76
CA GLN A 477 11.04 -18.62 -6.12
C GLN A 477 10.91 -19.96 -6.83
#